data_AF-A0A502EP13-F1
#
_entry.id   AF-A0A502EP13-F1
#
_cell.length_a   1.000
_cell.length_b   1.000
_cell.length_c   1.000
_cell.angle_alpha   90.00
_cell.angle_beta   90.00
_cell.angle_gamma   90.00
#
_symmetry.space_group_name_H-M   'P 1'
#
loop_
_entity.id
_entity.type
_entity.pdbx_description
1 polymer ?
#
loop_
_entity_poly.entity_id
_entity_poly.type
_entity_poly.pdbx_seq_one_letter_code
_entity_poly.pdbx_strand_id
1 'polypeptide(L)'
;MLRLMPASRPSPATPLGARDRALLLVGFGAALRRSELAWLALGEVEVVPGCGLRVLVRRCMTDQRGAGQELAVWANPGELGLCPLAALEARLVFRRKGPESTGGASDGEGPLFVGMSKAGRLTGQGLPDKAVWLLVKGAAEEAELESWERFSGHSLRAGLATAAGEAGVDLA
;
A
#
# COMPACT_ATOMS: atom_id res chain seq x y z
N MET A 1 -12.46 5.32 10.70
CA MET A 1 -12.53 4.08 9.88
C MET A 1 -11.16 3.60 9.38
N LEU A 2 -10.43 4.40 8.57
CA LEU A 2 -9.08 4.07 8.06
C LEU A 2 -8.02 3.74 9.13
N ARG A 3 -8.20 4.22 10.37
CA ARG A 3 -7.30 3.93 11.49
C ARG A 3 -7.29 2.45 11.91
N LEU A 4 -8.39 1.72 11.70
CA LEU A 4 -8.59 0.39 12.30
C LEU A 4 -7.94 -0.72 11.48
N MET A 5 -7.90 -0.60 10.15
CA MET A 5 -7.33 -1.65 9.28
C MET A 5 -5.81 -1.83 9.47
N PRO A 6 -4.97 -0.78 9.55
CA PRO A 6 -3.55 -0.96 9.85
C PRO A 6 -3.32 -1.48 11.27
N ALA A 7 -4.19 -1.11 12.22
CA ALA A 7 -4.10 -1.57 13.61
C ALA A 7 -4.40 -3.06 13.76
N SER A 8 -5.31 -3.63 12.95
CA SER A 8 -5.61 -5.06 12.93
C SER A 8 -4.52 -5.91 12.26
N ARG A 9 -3.51 -5.31 11.60
CA ARG A 9 -2.39 -6.06 11.02
C ARG A 9 -1.32 -6.40 12.08
N PRO A 10 -0.53 -7.48 11.88
CA PRO A 10 0.60 -7.82 12.73
C PRO A 10 1.60 -6.66 12.91
N SER A 11 2.45 -6.77 13.94
CA SER A 11 3.47 -5.76 14.25
C SER A 11 4.31 -5.37 13.02
N PRO A 12 4.60 -4.08 12.80
CA PRO A 12 5.47 -3.62 11.71
C PRO A 12 6.92 -4.11 11.86
N ALA A 13 7.28 -4.69 13.01
CA ALA A 13 8.56 -5.37 13.23
C ALA A 13 8.66 -6.75 12.56
N THR A 14 7.59 -7.22 11.90
CA THR A 14 7.57 -8.48 11.13
C THR A 14 7.49 -8.20 9.63
N PRO A 15 8.06 -9.07 8.76
CA PRO A 15 7.95 -8.89 7.31
C PRO A 15 6.49 -8.78 6.82
N LEU A 16 5.59 -9.58 7.43
CA LEU A 16 4.16 -9.60 7.11
C LEU A 16 3.46 -8.31 7.56
N GLY A 17 3.63 -7.93 8.82
CA GLY A 17 3.04 -6.70 9.34
C GLY A 17 3.54 -5.45 8.62
N ALA A 18 4.85 -5.37 8.32
CA ALA A 18 5.42 -4.26 7.56
C ALA A 18 4.83 -4.18 6.15
N ARG A 19 4.71 -5.32 5.44
CA ARG A 19 4.10 -5.38 4.10
C ARG A 19 2.65 -4.93 4.12
N ASP A 20 1.85 -5.51 5.00
CA ASP A 20 0.40 -5.31 4.99
C ASP A 20 0.04 -3.89 5.42
N ARG A 21 0.72 -3.35 6.45
CA ARG A 21 0.54 -1.96 6.88
C ARG A 21 0.96 -0.96 5.81
N ALA A 22 2.12 -1.16 5.18
CA ALA A 22 2.58 -0.28 4.10
C ALA A 22 1.62 -0.33 2.90
N LEU A 23 1.13 -1.52 2.54
CA LEU A 23 0.18 -1.70 1.45
C LEU A 23 -1.11 -0.91 1.70
N LEU A 24 -1.66 -1.01 2.91
CA LEU A 24 -2.85 -0.25 3.30
C LEU A 24 -2.57 1.26 3.32
N LEU A 25 -1.54 1.71 4.04
CA LEU A 25 -1.30 3.13 4.28
C LEU A 25 -0.84 3.88 3.02
N VAL A 26 0.07 3.29 2.24
CA VAL A 26 0.49 3.89 0.95
C VAL A 26 -0.65 3.84 -0.05
N GLY A 27 -1.31 2.68 -0.17
CA GLY A 27 -2.37 2.51 -1.17
C GLY A 27 -3.61 3.36 -0.89
N PHE A 28 -4.00 3.56 0.37
CA PHE A 28 -5.06 4.50 0.73
C PHE A 28 -4.61 5.96 0.59
N GLY A 29 -3.39 6.28 1.06
CA GLY A 29 -2.85 7.63 0.98
C GLY A 29 -2.70 8.14 -0.46
N ALA A 30 -2.39 7.25 -1.40
CA ALA A 30 -2.33 7.56 -2.83
C ALA A 30 -3.64 7.24 -3.58
N ALA A 31 -4.69 6.75 -2.91
CA ALA A 31 -5.95 6.34 -3.53
C ALA A 31 -5.76 5.41 -4.75
N LEU A 32 -4.90 4.40 -4.60
CA LEU A 32 -4.46 3.53 -5.69
C LEU A 32 -5.47 2.44 -6.03
N ARG A 33 -5.44 2.02 -7.31
CA ARG A 33 -6.11 0.79 -7.73
C ARG A 33 -5.42 -0.45 -7.17
N ARG A 34 -6.16 -1.55 -6.99
CA ARG A 34 -5.56 -2.83 -6.55
C ARG A 34 -4.49 -3.33 -7.53
N SER A 35 -4.75 -3.18 -8.83
CA SER A 35 -3.80 -3.50 -9.89
C SER A 35 -2.60 -2.55 -9.88
N GLU A 36 -2.82 -1.24 -9.75
CA GLU A 36 -1.75 -0.25 -9.64
C GLU A 36 -0.83 -0.56 -8.45
N LEU A 37 -1.41 -0.91 -7.30
CA LEU A 37 -0.67 -1.30 -6.09
C LEU A 37 0.06 -2.65 -6.24
N ALA A 38 -0.53 -3.61 -6.95
CA ALA A 38 0.10 -4.91 -7.23
C ALA A 38 1.33 -4.78 -8.14
N TRP A 39 1.31 -3.80 -9.06
CA TRP A 39 2.39 -3.55 -10.01
C TRP A 39 3.39 -2.47 -9.56
N LEU A 40 3.10 -1.74 -8.48
CA LEU A 40 3.93 -0.65 -7.99
C LEU A 40 5.36 -1.13 -7.68
N ALA A 41 6.35 -0.53 -8.32
CA ALA A 41 7.76 -0.86 -8.17
C ALA A 41 8.45 -0.06 -7.06
N LEU A 42 9.62 -0.53 -6.62
CA LEU A 42 10.43 0.15 -5.60
C LEU A 42 10.85 1.56 -6.04
N GLY A 43 11.29 1.71 -7.29
CA GLY A 43 11.73 2.99 -7.87
C GLY A 43 10.57 3.93 -8.23
N GLU A 44 9.33 3.51 -8.04
CA GLU A 44 8.13 4.33 -8.25
C GLU A 44 7.66 5.00 -6.96
N VAL A 45 8.31 4.74 -5.82
CA VAL A 45 8.00 5.39 -4.55
C VAL A 45 9.25 6.06 -3.98
N GLU A 46 9.18 7.37 -3.86
CA GLU A 46 10.29 8.19 -3.36
C GLU A 46 9.89 8.86 -2.05
N VAL A 47 10.83 8.89 -1.10
CA VAL A 47 10.67 9.66 0.13
C VAL A 47 11.00 11.12 -0.16
N VAL A 48 10.06 12.01 0.16
CA VAL A 48 10.26 13.46 0.10
C VAL A 48 10.52 13.95 1.54
N PRO A 49 11.77 14.33 1.88
CA PRO A 49 12.13 14.73 3.24
C PRO A 49 11.24 15.84 3.78
N GLY A 50 10.76 15.69 5.01
CA GLY A 50 9.89 16.65 5.66
C GLY A 50 8.42 16.65 5.19
N CYS A 51 8.09 15.93 4.12
CA CYS A 51 6.73 15.92 3.56
C CYS A 51 6.06 14.55 3.65
N GLY A 52 6.67 13.51 3.07
CA GLY A 52 6.02 12.21 2.90
C GLY A 52 6.58 11.43 1.72
N LEU A 53 5.69 10.94 0.86
CA LEU A 53 6.05 10.13 -0.30
C LEU A 53 5.57 10.78 -1.59
N ARG A 54 6.36 10.60 -2.63
CA ARG A 54 5.98 10.79 -4.03
C ARG A 54 5.81 9.42 -4.67
N VAL A 55 4.62 9.14 -5.18
CA VAL A 55 4.27 7.86 -5.81
C VAL A 55 4.00 8.08 -7.29
N LEU A 56 4.77 7.43 -8.15
CA LEU A 56 4.60 7.46 -9.60
C LEU A 56 3.86 6.20 -10.07
N VAL A 57 2.63 6.36 -10.53
CA VAL A 57 1.84 5.27 -11.12
C VAL A 57 2.03 5.28 -12.63
N ARG A 58 2.96 4.47 -13.16
CA ARG A 58 3.22 4.41 -14.61
C ARG A 58 2.11 3.73 -15.41
N ARG A 59 1.41 2.78 -14.80
CA ARG A 59 0.31 2.03 -15.43
C ARG A 59 -1.00 2.34 -14.73
N CYS A 60 -1.61 3.46 -15.09
CA CYS A 60 -2.94 3.79 -14.59
C CYS A 60 -4.00 3.33 -15.60
N MET A 61 -5.09 2.72 -15.12
CA MET A 61 -6.11 2.13 -15.99
C MET A 61 -6.78 3.17 -16.92
N THR A 62 -6.74 4.45 -16.54
CA THR A 62 -7.32 5.57 -17.28
C THR A 62 -6.32 6.29 -18.19
N ASP A 63 -5.04 5.93 -18.15
CA ASP A 63 -3.99 6.60 -18.90
C ASP A 63 -3.73 5.88 -20.22
N GLN A 64 -4.60 6.18 -21.18
CA GLN A 64 -4.48 5.69 -22.56
C GLN A 64 -3.25 6.26 -23.29
N ARG A 65 -2.56 7.25 -22.71
CA ARG A 65 -1.40 7.94 -23.32
C ARG A 65 -0.06 7.54 -22.68
N GLY A 66 -0.06 6.79 -21.58
CA GLY A 66 1.14 6.31 -20.91
C GLY A 66 1.98 7.41 -20.22
N ALA A 67 1.38 8.55 -19.88
CA ALA A 67 2.06 9.63 -19.16
C ALA A 67 2.41 9.28 -17.70
N GLY A 68 1.70 8.32 -17.11
CA GLY A 68 1.73 8.04 -15.68
C GLY A 68 1.07 9.15 -14.85
N GLN A 69 0.88 8.89 -13.55
CA GLN A 69 0.35 9.86 -12.62
C GLN A 69 1.24 9.96 -11.39
N GLU A 70 1.67 11.17 -11.04
CA GLU A 70 2.36 11.44 -9.77
C GLU A 70 1.33 11.76 -8.67
N LEU A 71 1.53 11.15 -7.51
CA LEU A 71 0.64 11.23 -6.36
C LEU A 71 1.45 11.57 -5.12
N ALA A 72 1.05 12.63 -4.41
CA ALA A 72 1.62 12.97 -3.12
C ALA A 72 0.90 12.20 -2.00
N VAL A 73 1.68 11.56 -1.12
CA VAL A 73 1.17 10.91 0.09
C VAL A 73 1.83 11.56 1.30
N TRP A 74 1.06 12.29 2.09
CA TRP A 74 1.58 13.01 3.24
C TRP A 74 1.98 12.07 4.39
N ALA A 75 3.10 12.37 5.04
CA ALA A 75 3.47 11.71 6.28
C ALA A 75 2.51 12.11 7.41
N ASN A 76 2.39 11.25 8.42
CA ASN A 76 1.68 11.53 9.66
C ASN A 76 2.62 11.34 10.85
N PRO A 77 3.59 12.23 11.07
CA PRO A 77 4.60 12.06 12.13
C PRO A 77 4.00 12.06 13.53
N GLY A 78 2.80 12.63 13.73
CA GLY A 78 2.09 12.62 15.01
C GLY A 78 1.51 11.25 15.40
N GLU A 79 1.34 10.34 14.45
CA GLU A 79 0.77 9.01 14.70
C GLU A 79 1.47 7.96 13.83
N LEU A 80 2.66 7.50 14.25
CA LEU A 80 3.52 6.59 13.48
C LEU A 80 2.83 5.30 13.04
N GLY A 81 1.87 4.80 13.83
CA GLY A 81 1.07 3.62 13.48
C GLY A 81 0.21 3.79 12.22
N LEU A 82 -0.07 5.04 11.83
CA LEU A 82 -0.83 5.43 10.65
C LEU A 82 -0.02 6.26 9.65
N CYS A 83 1.30 6.38 9.85
CA CYS A 83 2.15 7.18 8.99
C CYS A 83 2.53 6.36 7.74
N PRO A 84 2.13 6.77 6.52
CA PRO A 84 2.49 6.06 5.30
C PRO A 84 4.01 6.02 5.08
N LEU A 85 4.71 7.10 5.42
CA LEU A 85 6.16 7.17 5.36
C LEU A 85 6.81 6.14 6.30
N ALA A 86 6.44 6.13 7.58
CA ALA A 86 7.00 5.18 8.54
C ALA A 86 6.71 3.71 8.17
N ALA A 87 5.51 3.45 7.65
CA ALA A 87 5.13 2.13 7.17
C ALA A 87 5.95 1.69 5.95
N LEU A 88 6.17 2.60 4.98
CA LEU A 88 7.05 2.33 3.84
C LEU A 88 8.48 2.05 4.30
N GLU A 89 9.04 2.86 5.20
CA GLU A 89 10.39 2.67 5.73
C GLU A 89 10.56 1.30 6.39
N ALA A 90 9.60 0.91 7.23
CA ALA A 90 9.57 -0.43 7.83
C ALA A 90 9.52 -1.54 6.77
N ARG A 91 8.75 -1.34 5.70
CA ARG A 91 8.71 -2.28 4.57
C ARG A 91 10.05 -2.37 3.85
N LEU A 92 10.70 -1.26 3.58
CA LEU A 92 11.99 -1.20 2.87
C LEU A 92 13.12 -1.89 3.65
N VAL A 93 13.08 -1.88 5.00
CA VAL A 93 14.01 -2.66 5.82
C VAL A 93 13.99 -4.15 5.49
N PHE A 94 12.81 -4.72 5.25
CA PHE A 94 12.69 -6.14 4.87
C PHE A 94 12.95 -6.37 3.37
N ARG A 95 12.55 -5.44 2.50
CA ARG A 95 12.80 -5.56 1.05
C ARG A 95 14.27 -5.66 0.70
N ARG A 96 15.11 -4.85 1.35
CA ARG A 96 16.57 -4.87 1.16
C ARG A 96 17.23 -6.19 1.57
N LYS A 97 16.51 -7.06 2.29
CA LYS A 97 16.96 -8.40 2.69
C LYS A 97 16.33 -9.51 1.84
N GLY A 98 15.50 -9.16 0.86
CA GLY A 98 14.84 -10.10 -0.03
C GLY A 98 15.81 -10.74 -1.03
N PRO A 99 15.50 -11.94 -1.54
CA PRO A 99 16.37 -12.68 -2.47
C PRO A 99 16.61 -11.96 -3.80
N GLU A 100 15.73 -11.03 -4.18
CA GLU A 100 15.80 -10.22 -5.39
C GLU A 100 16.64 -8.94 -5.24
N SER A 101 17.01 -8.56 -4.00
CA SER A 101 17.79 -7.34 -3.77
C SER A 101 19.25 -7.59 -4.12
N THR A 102 19.72 -6.84 -5.11
CA THR A 102 21.12 -6.78 -5.55
C THR A 102 21.88 -5.64 -4.88
N GLY A 103 21.19 -4.74 -4.16
CA GLY A 103 21.79 -3.56 -3.53
C GLY A 103 22.15 -2.45 -4.53
N GLY A 104 21.78 -2.62 -5.81
CA GLY A 104 22.06 -1.69 -6.90
C GLY A 104 20.81 -1.10 -7.54
N ALA A 105 21.00 -0.35 -8.63
CA ALA A 105 19.93 0.37 -9.33
C ALA A 105 18.81 -0.55 -9.87
N SER A 106 19.13 -1.80 -10.22
CA SER A 106 18.18 -2.79 -10.72
C SER A 106 17.08 -3.14 -9.70
N ASP A 107 17.32 -2.92 -8.40
CA ASP A 107 16.32 -3.14 -7.36
C ASP A 107 15.09 -2.22 -7.56
N GLY A 108 15.27 -1.07 -8.22
CA GLY A 108 14.19 -0.12 -8.50
C GLY A 108 13.09 -0.67 -9.40
N GLU A 109 13.37 -1.64 -10.26
CA GLU A 109 12.37 -2.27 -11.14
C GLU A 109 11.58 -3.38 -10.41
N GLY A 110 12.05 -3.83 -9.26
CA GLY A 110 11.41 -4.86 -8.46
C GLY A 110 10.06 -4.39 -7.88
N PRO A 111 9.06 -5.28 -7.78
CA PRO A 111 7.75 -4.94 -7.21
C PRO A 111 7.91 -4.52 -5.75
N LEU A 112 7.24 -3.47 -5.25
CA LEU A 112 7.31 -3.02 -3.86
C LEU A 112 6.68 -4.03 -2.87
N PHE A 113 5.62 -4.71 -3.31
CA PHE A 113 4.92 -5.72 -2.53
C PHE A 113 5.14 -7.11 -3.14
N VAL A 114 5.71 -8.04 -2.36
CA VAL A 114 5.95 -9.43 -2.78
C VAL A 114 5.26 -10.38 -1.83
N GLY A 115 5.06 -11.61 -2.32
CA GLY A 115 4.59 -12.73 -1.51
C GLY A 115 5.55 -13.11 -0.39
N MET A 116 5.05 -13.93 0.53
CA MET A 116 5.85 -14.63 1.54
C MET A 116 5.55 -16.12 1.48
N SER A 117 6.58 -16.93 1.68
CA SER A 117 6.43 -18.37 1.86
C SER A 117 5.86 -18.68 3.24
N LYS A 118 5.38 -19.92 3.42
CA LYS A 118 4.93 -20.43 4.74
C LYS A 118 6.02 -20.36 5.82
N ALA A 119 7.30 -20.33 5.41
CA ALA A 119 8.44 -20.19 6.30
C ALA A 119 8.80 -18.72 6.61
N GLY A 120 7.96 -17.75 6.23
CA GLY A 120 8.14 -16.33 6.51
C GLY A 120 9.18 -15.61 5.65
N ARG A 121 9.63 -16.23 4.55
CA ARG A 121 10.61 -15.64 3.63
C ARG A 121 9.93 -14.91 2.48
N LEU A 122 10.49 -13.78 2.05
CA LEU A 122 10.03 -13.07 0.85
C LEU A 122 10.26 -13.94 -0.40
N THR A 123 9.29 -13.97 -1.31
CA THR A 123 9.34 -14.82 -2.51
C THR A 123 9.97 -14.14 -3.73
N GLY A 124 10.28 -12.84 -3.66
CA GLY A 124 10.73 -12.01 -4.80
C GLY A 124 9.66 -11.75 -5.87
N GLN A 125 8.64 -12.60 -5.97
CA GLN A 125 7.51 -12.45 -6.88
C GLN A 125 6.49 -11.44 -6.34
N GLY A 126 6.08 -10.50 -7.19
CA GLY A 126 5.09 -9.47 -6.89
C GLY A 126 3.77 -10.08 -6.39
N LEU A 127 3.07 -9.35 -5.52
CA LEU A 127 1.75 -9.79 -5.08
C LEU A 127 0.78 -9.80 -6.27
N PRO A 128 0.04 -10.89 -6.50
CA PRO A 128 -1.03 -10.86 -7.49
C PRO A 128 -2.13 -9.91 -7.01
N ASP A 129 -2.78 -9.26 -7.96
CA ASP A 129 -3.91 -8.36 -7.76
C ASP A 129 -5.02 -8.94 -6.87
N LYS A 130 -5.28 -10.26 -7.00
CA LYS A 130 -6.21 -10.99 -6.12
C LYS A 130 -5.75 -11.04 -4.66
N ALA A 131 -4.45 -11.17 -4.39
CA ALA A 131 -3.93 -11.17 -3.02
C ALA A 131 -4.01 -9.79 -2.38
N VAL A 132 -3.81 -8.73 -3.16
CA VAL A 132 -4.04 -7.35 -2.70
C VAL A 132 -5.50 -7.17 -2.27
N TRP A 133 -6.44 -7.60 -3.10
CA TRP A 133 -7.87 -7.56 -2.76
C TRP A 133 -8.20 -8.33 -1.48
N LEU A 134 -7.74 -9.59 -1.35
CA LEU A 134 -7.98 -10.42 -0.17
C LEU A 134 -7.44 -9.77 1.11
N LEU A 135 -6.24 -9.17 1.05
CA LEU A 135 -5.63 -8.49 2.18
C LEU A 135 -6.45 -7.29 2.61
N VAL A 136 -6.86 -6.44 1.66
CA VAL A 136 -7.67 -5.25 1.96
C VAL A 136 -9.02 -5.65 2.55
N LYS A 137 -9.68 -6.65 1.95
CA LYS A 137 -10.97 -7.15 2.43
C LYS A 137 -10.87 -7.76 3.82
N GLY A 138 -9.90 -8.65 4.05
CA GLY A 138 -9.65 -9.24 5.36
C GLY A 138 -9.29 -8.19 6.42
N ALA A 139 -8.52 -7.16 6.04
CA ALA A 139 -8.22 -6.06 6.96
C ALA A 139 -9.45 -5.20 7.30
N ALA A 140 -10.41 -5.05 6.39
CA ALA A 140 -11.67 -4.36 6.64
C ALA A 140 -12.61 -5.19 7.52
N GLU A 141 -12.67 -6.50 7.26
CA GLU A 141 -13.43 -7.47 8.05
C GLU A 141 -12.91 -7.54 9.49
N GLU A 142 -11.60 -7.74 9.69
CA GLU A 142 -10.97 -7.79 11.02
C GLU A 142 -10.98 -6.44 11.75
N ALA A 143 -11.20 -5.35 11.02
CA ALA A 143 -11.40 -4.02 11.60
C ALA A 143 -12.87 -3.72 11.91
N GLU A 144 -13.77 -4.69 11.68
CA GLU A 144 -15.21 -4.59 11.90
C GLU A 144 -15.84 -3.38 11.19
N LEU A 145 -15.36 -3.06 9.99
CA LEU A 145 -15.90 -1.95 9.23
C LEU A 145 -17.31 -2.27 8.73
N GLU A 146 -18.20 -1.29 8.86
CA GLU A 146 -19.50 -1.35 8.18
C GLU A 146 -19.27 -1.52 6.67
N SER A 147 -20.09 -2.34 6.03
CA SER A 147 -19.96 -2.62 4.61
C SER A 147 -18.61 -3.19 4.17
N TRP A 148 -17.83 -3.86 5.04
CA TRP A 148 -16.55 -4.52 4.67
C TRP A 148 -16.70 -5.44 3.44
N GLU A 149 -17.88 -6.01 3.23
CA GLU A 149 -18.21 -6.85 2.06
C GLU A 149 -18.15 -6.09 0.73
N ARG A 150 -18.39 -4.76 0.76
CA ARG A 150 -18.33 -3.86 -0.39
C ARG A 150 -16.91 -3.53 -0.82
N PHE A 151 -15.89 -3.93 -0.06
CA PHE A 151 -14.50 -3.94 -0.51
C PHE A 151 -14.30 -5.09 -1.54
N SER A 152 -14.97 -4.98 -2.70
CA SER A 152 -15.23 -6.10 -3.62
C SER A 152 -14.50 -6.06 -4.96
N GLY A 153 -13.66 -5.05 -5.26
CA GLY A 153 -12.79 -5.12 -6.45
C GLY A 153 -12.41 -3.81 -7.12
N HIS A 154 -13.00 -2.68 -6.72
CA HIS A 154 -12.75 -1.37 -7.33
C HIS A 154 -11.70 -0.52 -6.61
N SER A 155 -10.90 -1.14 -5.73
CA SER A 155 -9.68 -0.64 -5.08
C SER A 155 -9.79 0.19 -3.80
N LEU A 156 -8.63 0.46 -3.18
CA LEU A 156 -8.47 1.39 -2.06
C LEU A 156 -9.02 2.78 -2.39
N ARG A 157 -9.06 3.17 -3.68
CA ARG A 157 -9.74 4.38 -4.15
C ARG A 157 -11.24 4.38 -3.89
N ALA A 158 -11.91 3.26 -4.19
CA ALA A 158 -13.33 3.11 -3.90
C ALA A 158 -13.57 2.99 -2.38
N GLY A 159 -12.67 2.29 -1.67
CA GLY A 159 -12.69 2.24 -0.21
C GLY A 159 -12.53 3.62 0.45
N LEU A 160 -11.69 4.49 -0.13
CA LEU A 160 -11.54 5.88 0.31
C LEU A 160 -12.82 6.68 0.06
N ALA A 161 -13.46 6.52 -1.10
CA ALA A 161 -14.73 7.18 -1.41
C ALA A 161 -15.86 6.73 -0.47
N THR A 162 -15.97 5.43 -0.18
CA THR A 162 -16.91 4.90 0.82
C THR A 162 -16.63 5.46 2.21
N ALA A 163 -15.37 5.45 2.66
CA ALA A 163 -14.99 5.98 3.97
C ALA A 163 -15.24 7.50 4.08
N ALA A 164 -15.08 8.26 2.99
CA ALA A 164 -15.39 9.70 2.97
C ALA A 164 -16.89 9.97 3.05
N GLY A 165 -17.71 9.19 2.32
CA GLY A 165 -19.17 9.27 2.38
C GLY A 165 -19.73 8.88 3.76
N GLU A 166 -19.17 7.85 4.40
CA GLU A 166 -19.56 7.43 5.75
C GLU A 166 -19.08 8.39 6.85
N ALA A 167 -17.99 9.13 6.62
CA ALA A 167 -17.52 10.20 7.51
C ALA A 167 -18.32 11.51 7.36
N GLY A 168 -19.33 11.56 6.48
CA GLY A 168 -20.14 12.76 6.24
C GLY A 168 -19.38 13.93 5.62
N VAL A 169 -18.25 13.65 4.95
CA VAL A 169 -17.51 14.68 4.21
C VAL A 169 -18.24 14.92 2.90
N ASP A 170 -19.17 15.86 2.92
CA ASP A 170 -19.85 16.35 1.72
C ASP A 170 -18.81 17.02 0.81
N LEU A 171 -18.67 16.52 -0.43
CA LEU A 171 -17.82 17.14 -1.44
C LEU A 171 -18.60 18.30 -2.05
N ALA A 172 -18.68 19.41 -1.31
CA ALA A 172 -19.16 20.70 -1.78
C ALA A 172 -17.99 21.58 -2.24
#